data_AF-A0A8I2DEI5-F1
#
_entry.id   AF-A0A8I2DEI5-F1
#
_cell.length_a   1.000
_cell.length_b   1.000
_cell.length_c   1.000
_cell.angle_alpha   90.00
_cell.angle_beta   90.00
_cell.angle_gamma   90.00
#
_symmetry.space_group_name_H-M   'P 1'
#
loop_
_entity.id
_entity.type
_entity.pdbx_description
1 polymer ?
#
loop_
_entity_poly.entity_id
_entity_poly.type
_entity_poly.pdbx_seq_one_letter_code
_entity_poly.pdbx_strand_id
1 'polypeptide(L)'
;IGAQFHTIHGRTNAILLPYVIRYNGTRPAKTATWPKYNYYRADEKYQDIARMLGLPASTPEEGVESYAKAVYELGERIGIQMNFRDQGIDEKEWKEHSRELAFLAYEDQCSPANPRLPMVDHMQEIIEDAYYGYKERPGRRK
;
A
#
# COMPACT_ATOMS: atom_id res chain seq x y z
N ILE A 1 -4.81 -11.44 -4.29
CA ILE A 1 -4.12 -11.13 -5.57
C ILE A 1 -3.26 -12.29 -6.05
N GLY A 2 -2.23 -12.71 -5.29
CA GLY A 2 -1.38 -13.86 -5.65
C GLY A 2 -2.16 -15.15 -5.93
N ALA A 3 -3.14 -15.47 -5.07
CA ALA A 3 -3.97 -16.65 -5.26
C ALA A 3 -4.86 -16.58 -6.52
N GLN A 4 -5.41 -15.40 -6.84
CA GLN A 4 -6.33 -15.21 -7.97
C GLN A 4 -5.59 -15.15 -9.32
N PHE A 5 -4.50 -14.39 -9.40
CA PHE A 5 -3.81 -14.08 -10.65
C PHE A 5 -2.43 -14.74 -10.78
N HIS A 6 -2.12 -15.70 -9.90
CA HIS A 6 -0.85 -16.43 -9.87
C HIS A 6 0.40 -15.53 -9.85
N THR A 7 0.29 -14.35 -9.23
CA THR A 7 1.41 -13.41 -9.10
C THR A 7 2.41 -13.87 -8.04
N ILE A 8 3.70 -13.65 -8.30
CA ILE A 8 4.79 -13.99 -7.37
C ILE A 8 4.67 -13.11 -6.12
N HIS A 9 4.55 -13.72 -4.94
CA HIS A 9 4.27 -13.03 -3.67
C HIS A 9 5.15 -11.79 -3.42
N GLY A 10 6.47 -11.93 -3.55
CA GLY A 10 7.40 -10.81 -3.34
C GLY A 10 7.18 -9.63 -4.30
N ARG A 11 6.81 -9.93 -5.55
CA ARG A 11 6.52 -8.90 -6.57
C ARG A 11 5.19 -8.20 -6.28
N THR A 12 4.16 -8.96 -5.90
CA THR A 12 2.86 -8.43 -5.48
C THR A 12 3.02 -7.45 -4.30
N ASN A 13 3.82 -7.83 -3.30
CA ASN A 13 4.12 -6.97 -2.17
C ASN A 13 4.87 -5.70 -2.59
N ALA A 14 5.86 -5.82 -3.47
CA ALA A 14 6.62 -4.67 -3.96
C ALA A 14 5.72 -3.64 -4.66
N ILE A 15 4.80 -4.09 -5.52
CA ILE A 15 3.86 -3.21 -6.23
C ILE A 15 2.91 -2.49 -5.25
N LEU A 16 2.40 -3.19 -4.24
CA LEU A 16 1.44 -2.64 -3.28
C LEU A 16 2.08 -1.74 -2.21
N LEU A 17 3.31 -2.02 -1.80
CA LEU A 17 3.92 -1.41 -0.62
C LEU A 17 3.96 0.14 -0.66
N PRO A 18 4.28 0.82 -1.78
CA PRO A 18 4.22 2.28 -1.86
C PRO A 18 2.83 2.86 -1.59
N TYR A 19 1.76 2.15 -1.98
CA TYR A 19 0.39 2.56 -1.72
C TYR A 19 0.02 2.35 -0.25
N VAL A 20 0.39 1.20 0.31
CA VAL A 20 0.11 0.85 1.70
C VAL A 20 0.86 1.77 2.68
N ILE A 21 2.11 2.15 2.36
CA ILE A 21 2.87 3.15 3.14
C ILE A 21 2.10 4.47 3.18
N ARG A 22 1.63 4.97 2.03
CA ARG A 22 0.85 6.22 1.97
C ARG A 22 -0.49 6.11 2.70
N TYR A 23 -1.18 4.99 2.57
CA TYR A 23 -2.45 4.72 3.23
C TYR A 23 -2.34 4.66 4.76
N ASN A 24 -1.26 4.07 5.28
CA ASN A 24 -0.97 4.00 6.71
C ASN A 24 -0.20 5.24 7.20
N GLY A 25 0.37 6.04 6.31
CA GLY A 25 1.06 7.27 6.66
C GLY A 25 0.11 8.46 6.86
N THR A 26 -1.19 8.27 6.65
CA THR A 26 -2.24 9.24 6.97
C THR A 26 -3.00 8.81 8.22
N ARG A 27 -3.40 9.78 9.03
CA ARG A 27 -4.16 9.51 10.27
C ARG A 27 -5.61 9.19 9.92
N PRO A 28 -6.12 7.98 10.22
CA PRO A 28 -7.49 7.62 9.88
C PRO A 28 -8.51 8.22 10.83
N ALA A 29 -9.74 8.42 10.35
CA ALA A 29 -10.88 8.74 11.21
C ALA A 29 -11.24 7.61 12.19
N LYS A 30 -10.88 6.36 11.85
CA LYS A 30 -11.06 5.16 12.71
C LYS A 30 -9.73 4.41 12.83
N THR A 31 -9.19 4.33 14.03
CA THR A 31 -7.98 3.56 14.34
C THR A 31 -8.31 2.09 14.59
N ALA A 32 -7.38 1.17 14.33
CA ALA A 32 -7.53 -0.21 14.76
C ALA A 32 -7.49 -0.28 16.30
N THR A 33 -8.40 -1.03 16.90
CA THR A 33 -8.45 -1.27 18.35
C THR A 33 -7.45 -2.38 18.71
N TRP A 34 -6.23 -2.00 19.04
CA TRP A 34 -5.23 -2.92 19.55
C TRP A 34 -4.79 -2.52 20.97
N PRO A 35 -4.82 -3.43 21.97
CA PRO A 35 -4.65 -3.06 23.38
C PRO A 35 -3.34 -2.34 23.74
N LYS A 36 -2.31 -2.48 22.91
CA LYS A 36 -0.99 -1.85 23.11
C LYS A 36 -0.81 -0.52 22.36
N TYR A 37 -1.80 -0.07 21.58
CA TYR A 37 -1.72 1.20 20.86
C TYR A 37 -2.52 2.29 21.60
N ASN A 38 -1.80 3.23 22.21
CA ASN A 38 -2.40 4.36 22.92
C ASN A 38 -2.84 5.50 21.97
N TYR A 39 -2.18 5.63 20.80
CA TYR A 39 -2.47 6.63 19.78
C TYR A 39 -1.87 6.18 18.42
N TYR A 40 -2.39 6.74 17.33
CA TYR A 40 -1.89 6.46 15.97
C TYR A 40 -0.53 7.12 15.74
N ARG A 41 0.43 6.35 15.23
CA ARG A 41 1.83 6.80 15.01
C ARG A 41 2.50 6.22 13.77
N ALA A 42 1.72 5.69 12.83
CA ALA A 42 2.31 5.05 11.66
C ALA A 42 3.04 6.07 10.76
N ASP A 43 2.49 7.26 10.63
CA ASP A 43 3.10 8.46 10.03
C ASP A 43 4.48 8.79 10.65
N GLU A 44 4.54 8.92 11.98
CA GLU A 44 5.79 9.20 12.71
C GLU A 44 6.81 8.06 12.52
N LYS A 45 6.37 6.81 12.55
CA LYS A 45 7.26 5.65 12.35
C LYS A 45 7.82 5.61 10.93
N TYR A 46 7.03 5.96 9.91
CA TYR A 46 7.55 6.08 8.55
C TYR A 46 8.53 7.26 8.41
N GLN A 47 8.30 8.35 9.13
CA GLN A 47 9.25 9.46 9.21
C GLN A 47 10.60 9.01 9.81
N ASP A 48 10.57 8.22 10.88
CA ASP A 48 11.79 7.71 11.51
C ASP A 48 12.57 6.77 10.58
N ILE A 49 11.87 5.92 9.81
CA ILE A 49 12.48 5.10 8.76
C ILE A 49 13.10 5.98 7.68
N ALA A 50 12.40 7.01 7.20
CA ALA A 50 12.91 7.93 6.20
C ALA A 50 14.19 8.64 6.69
N ARG A 51 14.21 9.12 7.93
CA ARG A 51 15.40 9.72 8.57
C ARG A 51 16.56 8.74 8.66
N MET A 52 16.30 7.49 9.08
CA MET A 52 17.32 6.44 9.19
C MET A 52 17.97 6.16 7.83
N LEU A 53 17.20 6.26 6.74
CA LEU A 53 17.68 6.06 5.37
C LEU A 53 18.31 7.32 4.74
N GLY A 54 18.33 8.45 5.45
CA GLY A 54 18.84 9.73 4.94
C GLY A 54 17.93 10.40 3.90
N LEU A 55 16.63 10.09 3.92
CA LEU A 55 15.63 10.69 3.02
C LEU A 55 15.04 11.99 3.62
N PRO A 56 14.49 12.90 2.79
CA PRO A 56 13.77 14.08 3.27
C PRO A 56 12.63 13.70 4.23
N ALA A 57 12.63 14.25 5.44
CA ALA A 57 11.73 13.81 6.51
C ALA A 57 11.55 14.87 7.60
N SER A 58 11.43 16.14 7.22
CA SER A 58 11.26 17.28 8.13
C SER A 58 9.91 17.22 8.85
N THR A 59 8.87 16.74 8.16
CA THR A 59 7.54 16.46 8.73
C THR A 59 7.15 14.99 8.52
N PRO A 60 6.19 14.44 9.30
CA PRO A 60 5.70 13.09 9.07
C PRO A 60 5.19 12.87 7.63
N GLU A 61 4.49 13.85 7.07
CA GLU A 61 3.97 13.80 5.71
C GLU A 61 5.09 13.75 4.67
N GLU A 62 6.15 14.54 4.85
CA GLU A 62 7.34 14.50 3.99
C GLU A 62 8.05 13.15 4.10
N GLY A 63 8.22 12.63 5.31
CA GLY A 63 8.87 11.34 5.56
C GLY A 63 8.11 10.15 4.98
N VAL A 64 6.78 10.13 5.11
CA VAL A 64 5.91 9.13 4.48
C VAL A 64 6.08 9.14 2.97
N GLU A 65 6.01 10.32 2.34
CA GLU A 65 6.09 10.42 0.88
C GLU A 65 7.49 10.06 0.37
N SER A 66 8.56 10.56 1.00
CA SER A 66 9.92 10.27 0.58
C SER A 66 10.24 8.78 0.73
N TYR A 67 9.78 8.13 1.80
CA TYR A 67 9.94 6.70 2.00
C TYR A 67 9.16 5.89 0.96
N ALA A 68 7.88 6.20 0.74
CA ALA A 68 7.06 5.50 -0.25
C ALA A 68 7.63 5.65 -1.67
N LYS A 69 8.16 6.83 -2.00
CA LYS A 69 8.86 7.09 -3.27
C LYS A 69 10.14 6.28 -3.38
N ALA A 70 10.98 6.25 -2.35
CA ALA A 70 12.22 5.48 -2.36
C ALA A 70 11.98 3.97 -2.53
N VAL A 71 10.92 3.43 -1.92
CA VAL A 71 10.49 2.04 -2.12
C VAL A 71 10.06 1.80 -3.56
N TYR A 72 9.26 2.71 -4.14
CA TYR A 72 8.84 2.59 -5.54
C TYR A 72 10.04 2.60 -6.50
N GLU A 73 10.95 3.57 -6.34
CA GLU A 73 12.16 3.72 -7.15
C GLU A 73 13.14 2.54 -6.97
N LEU A 74 13.20 1.93 -5.78
CA LEU A 74 13.94 0.68 -5.60
C LEU A 74 13.36 -0.44 -6.46
N GLY A 75 12.04 -0.60 -6.47
CA GLY A 75 11.34 -1.59 -7.30
C GLY A 75 11.68 -1.43 -8.78
N GLU A 76 11.63 -0.20 -9.31
CA GLU A 76 12.00 0.08 -10.69
C GLU A 76 13.49 -0.22 -10.95
N ARG A 77 14.40 0.18 -10.06
CA ARG A 77 15.85 -0.06 -10.20
C ARG A 77 16.23 -1.54 -10.24
N ILE A 78 15.49 -2.39 -9.54
CA ILE A 78 15.71 -3.85 -9.55
C ILE A 78 14.91 -4.56 -10.65
N GLY A 79 14.30 -3.82 -11.58
CA GLY A 79 13.64 -4.35 -12.76
C GLY A 79 12.21 -4.84 -12.55
N ILE A 80 11.54 -4.44 -11.47
CA ILE A 80 10.11 -4.74 -11.28
C ILE A 80 9.28 -3.74 -12.08
N GLN A 81 8.36 -4.24 -12.90
CA GLN A 81 7.29 -3.40 -13.46
C GLN A 81 6.29 -3.08 -12.34
N MET A 82 6.30 -1.83 -11.86
CA MET A 82 5.63 -1.41 -10.62
C MET A 82 4.13 -1.14 -10.80
N ASN A 83 3.42 -2.07 -11.44
CA ASN A 83 1.97 -2.09 -11.64
C ASN A 83 1.53 -3.52 -12.03
N PHE A 84 0.23 -3.82 -11.95
CA PHE A 84 -0.29 -5.14 -12.33
C PHE A 84 -0.62 -5.30 -13.82
N ARG A 85 -0.93 -4.21 -14.54
CA ARG A 85 -1.16 -4.22 -16.00
C ARG A 85 0.02 -4.83 -16.76
N ASP A 86 1.23 -4.38 -16.43
CA ASP A 86 2.48 -4.78 -17.07
C ASP A 86 2.99 -6.14 -16.54
N GLN A 87 2.24 -6.79 -15.63
CA GLN A 87 2.44 -8.20 -15.28
C GLN A 87 1.65 -9.15 -16.21
N GLY A 88 0.94 -8.61 -17.20
CA GLY A 88 0.16 -9.40 -18.16
C GLY A 88 -1.21 -9.84 -17.64
N ILE A 89 -1.76 -9.12 -16.65
CA ILE A 89 -3.10 -9.39 -16.12
C ILE A 89 -4.12 -8.60 -16.94
N ASP A 90 -5.21 -9.26 -17.35
CA ASP A 90 -6.28 -8.63 -18.11
C ASP A 90 -7.05 -7.60 -17.27
N GLU A 91 -7.36 -6.45 -17.88
CA GLU A 91 -8.02 -5.34 -17.16
C GLU A 91 -9.46 -5.66 -16.78
N LYS A 92 -10.17 -6.40 -17.63
CA LYS A 92 -11.56 -6.76 -17.39
C LYS A 92 -11.62 -7.78 -16.26
N GLU A 93 -10.77 -8.79 -16.29
CA GLU A 93 -10.64 -9.78 -15.21
C GLU A 93 -10.24 -9.11 -13.89
N TRP A 94 -9.30 -8.15 -13.93
CA TRP A 94 -8.90 -7.39 -12.75
C TRP A 94 -10.07 -6.64 -12.11
N LYS A 95 -10.86 -5.93 -12.93
CA LYS A 95 -12.02 -5.16 -12.47
C LYS A 95 -13.15 -6.05 -11.96
N GLU A 96 -13.35 -7.21 -12.57
CA GLU A 96 -14.37 -8.18 -12.14
C GLU A 96 -14.08 -8.72 -10.73
N HIS A 97 -12.81 -8.96 -10.41
CA HIS A 97 -12.40 -9.50 -9.10
C HIS A 97 -11.95 -8.45 -8.09
N SER A 98 -11.85 -7.15 -8.43
CA SER A 98 -11.29 -6.12 -7.53
C SER A 98 -12.05 -6.02 -6.20
N ARG A 99 -13.39 -6.09 -6.27
CA ARG A 99 -14.30 -6.04 -5.10
C ARG A 99 -14.11 -7.26 -4.20
N GLU A 100 -14.08 -8.45 -4.78
CA GLU A 100 -13.88 -9.70 -4.04
C GLU A 100 -12.51 -9.73 -3.35
N LEU A 101 -11.46 -9.32 -4.07
CA LEU A 101 -10.10 -9.22 -3.52
C LEU A 101 -10.01 -8.24 -2.35
N ALA A 102 -10.78 -7.15 -2.39
CA ALA A 102 -10.85 -6.20 -1.28
C ALA A 102 -11.53 -6.79 -0.04
N PHE A 103 -12.59 -7.59 -0.22
CA PHE A 103 -13.21 -8.35 0.89
C PHE A 103 -12.26 -9.38 1.48
N LEU A 104 -11.61 -10.19 0.63
CA LEU A 104 -10.64 -11.19 1.07
C LEU A 104 -9.46 -10.54 1.81
N ALA A 105 -8.99 -9.38 1.35
CA ALA A 105 -7.96 -8.62 2.05
C ALA A 105 -8.42 -8.14 3.43
N TYR A 106 -9.68 -7.71 3.58
CA TYR A 106 -10.23 -7.31 4.87
C TYR A 106 -10.33 -8.49 5.85
N GLU A 107 -10.70 -9.67 5.38
CA GLU A 107 -10.85 -10.89 6.19
C GLU A 107 -9.54 -11.66 6.46
N ASP A 108 -8.44 -11.25 5.81
CA ASP A 108 -7.14 -11.89 5.96
C ASP A 108 -6.62 -11.79 7.41
N GLN A 109 -5.99 -12.87 7.88
CA GLN A 109 -5.46 -12.96 9.25
C GLN A 109 -4.35 -11.94 9.55
N CYS A 110 -3.72 -11.34 8.53
CA CYS A 110 -2.71 -10.30 8.71
C CYS A 110 -3.33 -8.91 8.97
N SER A 111 -4.57 -8.69 8.53
CA SER A 111 -5.25 -7.38 8.58
C SER A 111 -5.49 -6.82 9.99
N PRO A 112 -5.78 -7.63 11.02
CA PRO A 112 -5.91 -7.13 12.40
C PRO A 112 -4.64 -6.48 12.96
N ALA A 113 -3.46 -6.81 12.42
CA ALA A 113 -2.19 -6.22 12.82
C ALA A 113 -1.87 -4.90 12.10
N ASN A 114 -2.61 -4.53 11.06
CA ASN A 114 -2.43 -3.26 10.36
C ASN A 114 -2.80 -2.08 11.28
N PRO A 115 -2.02 -0.98 11.34
CA PRO A 115 -2.29 0.13 12.26
C PRO A 115 -3.64 0.83 12.00
N ARG A 116 -4.15 0.70 10.78
CA ARG A 116 -5.44 1.25 10.33
C ARG A 116 -6.37 0.10 9.97
N LEU A 117 -7.63 0.14 10.38
CA LEU A 117 -8.62 -0.83 9.92
C LEU A 117 -8.76 -0.72 8.38
N PRO A 118 -8.51 -1.78 7.61
CA PRO A 118 -8.49 -1.71 6.16
C PRO A 118 -9.91 -1.76 5.59
N MET A 119 -10.65 -0.65 5.62
CA MET A 119 -12.01 -0.59 5.06
C MET A 119 -12.03 -1.15 3.63
N VAL A 120 -13.01 -2.00 3.31
CA VAL A 120 -13.11 -2.68 2.01
C VAL A 120 -13.01 -1.70 0.83
N ASP A 121 -13.70 -0.55 0.92
CA ASP A 121 -13.65 0.45 -0.15
C ASP A 121 -12.25 1.08 -0.33
N HIS A 122 -11.44 1.17 0.73
CA HIS A 122 -10.05 1.62 0.62
C HIS A 122 -9.16 0.55 0.00
N MET A 123 -9.38 -0.73 0.34
CA MET A 123 -8.62 -1.83 -0.24
C MET A 123 -8.93 -1.95 -1.73
N GLN A 124 -10.19 -1.83 -2.12
CA GLN A 124 -10.61 -1.82 -3.53
C GLN A 124 -9.93 -0.68 -4.29
N GLU A 125 -9.89 0.52 -3.73
CA GLU A 125 -9.22 1.66 -4.35
C GLU A 125 -7.71 1.40 -4.56
N ILE A 126 -7.00 0.92 -3.54
CA ILE A 126 -5.57 0.58 -3.65
C ILE A 126 -5.36 -0.51 -4.72
N ILE A 127 -6.21 -1.54 -4.76
CA ILE A 127 -6.16 -2.61 -5.76
C ILE A 127 -6.35 -2.05 -7.18
N GLU A 128 -7.33 -1.17 -7.38
CA GLU A 128 -7.62 -0.57 -8.69
C GLU A 128 -6.53 0.40 -9.14
N ASP A 129 -5.94 1.18 -8.23
CA ASP A 129 -4.86 2.10 -8.57
C ASP A 129 -3.54 1.37 -8.88
N ALA A 130 -3.23 0.33 -8.10
CA ALA A 130 -2.04 -0.49 -8.31
C ALA A 130 -2.04 -1.24 -9.66
N TYR A 131 -3.21 -1.38 -10.30
CA TYR A 131 -3.28 -1.93 -11.66
C TYR A 131 -2.57 -1.08 -12.69
N TYR A 132 -2.81 0.24 -12.66
CA TYR A 132 -2.22 1.20 -13.60
C TYR A 132 -0.84 1.69 -13.13
N GLY A 133 -0.57 1.61 -11.82
CA GLY A 133 0.71 1.98 -11.23
C GLY A 133 0.80 3.43 -10.82
N TYR A 134 1.78 3.73 -9.97
CA TYR A 134 1.83 4.99 -9.23
C TYR A 134 1.97 6.22 -10.14
N LYS A 135 2.68 6.08 -11.26
CA LYS A 135 2.89 7.16 -12.25
C LYS A 135 1.59 7.60 -12.93
N GLU A 136 0.64 6.69 -13.10
CA GLU A 136 -0.65 6.96 -13.74
C GLU A 136 -1.74 7.22 -12.70
N ARG A 137 -1.77 6.39 -11.64
CA ARG A 137 -2.70 6.47 -10.52
C ARG A 137 -1.93 6.42 -9.20
N PRO A 138 -1.58 7.58 -8.62
CA PRO A 138 -0.83 7.64 -7.36
C PRO A 138 -1.66 7.24 -6.12
N GLY A 139 -2.97 7.06 -6.30
CA GLY A 139 -3.95 6.81 -5.24
C GLY A 139 -4.35 8.06 -4.46
N ARG A 140 -5.47 8.00 -3.74
CA ARG A 140 -5.89 9.11 -2.87
C ARG A 140 -5.24 8.97 -1.50
N ARG A 141 -4.64 10.07 -1.02
CA ARG A 141 -4.21 10.19 0.37
C ARG A 141 -5.46 10.43 1.23
N LYS A 142 -6.13 9.35 1.65
CA LYS A 142 -7.29 9.40 2.55
C LYS A 142 -6.89 9.29 4.00
#